data_AF-A0A3P7E7D6-F1
#
_entry.id   AF-A0A3P7E7D6-F1
#
_cell.length_a   1.000
_cell.length_b   1.000
_cell.length_c   1.000
_cell.angle_alpha   90.00
_cell.angle_beta   90.00
_cell.angle_gamma   90.00
#
_symmetry.space_group_name_H-M   'P 1'
#
loop_
_entity.id
_entity.type
_entity.pdbx_description
1 polymer ?
#
loop_
_entity_poly.entity_id
_entity_poly.type
_entity_poly.pdbx_seq_one_letter_code
_entity_poly.pdbx_strand_id
1 'polypeptide(L)'
;DGDDVNGIPNSPSEDALAADGSSDGAALEINTDNTETVTNSRLASLQKELDKEMKVKDGLERFLAIGQTSRKLQEESKSMLFDSKAKIALLRMQIEKMQRQEQVGAGLSGKTIPTKAEMIVDDLLFRLRKEAAIAEGARNMIRILSSQRKSDGKSLSQAFDNQMQSEEKLDLIRLALAKYR
;
A
#
# COMPACT_ATOMS: atom_id res chain seq x y z
N ASP A 1 50.17 -26.30 -28.47
CA ASP A 1 49.81 -27.44 -27.63
C ASP A 1 49.13 -26.99 -26.34
N GLY A 2 47.80 -27.13 -26.30
CA GLY A 2 47.05 -27.55 -25.10
C GLY A 2 46.48 -26.50 -24.13
N ASP A 3 45.36 -25.86 -24.51
CA ASP A 3 44.00 -25.98 -23.91
C ASP A 3 43.82 -27.09 -22.82
N ASP A 4 42.90 -27.12 -21.84
CA ASP A 4 41.78 -26.29 -21.41
C ASP A 4 41.19 -26.84 -20.08
N VAL A 5 40.38 -26.00 -19.42
CA VAL A 5 39.25 -26.18 -18.47
C VAL A 5 38.90 -27.49 -17.71
N ASN A 6 38.63 -27.27 -16.41
CA ASN A 6 37.51 -27.73 -15.54
C ASN A 6 36.67 -28.97 -15.90
N GLY A 7 36.47 -29.84 -14.89
CA GLY A 7 35.34 -30.78 -14.82
C GLY A 7 35.04 -31.24 -13.39
N ILE A 8 33.89 -30.85 -12.86
CA ILE A 8 33.23 -31.48 -11.69
C ILE A 8 32.21 -32.48 -12.23
N PRO A 9 31.99 -33.63 -11.56
CA PRO A 9 30.69 -34.30 -11.64
C PRO A 9 30.06 -34.50 -10.26
N ASN A 10 28.78 -34.11 -10.20
CA ASN A 10 27.80 -34.41 -9.16
C ASN A 10 27.32 -35.88 -9.30
N SER A 11 26.91 -36.54 -8.20
CA SER A 11 25.69 -37.39 -8.16
C SER A 11 25.41 -38.04 -6.78
N PRO A 12 24.13 -38.39 -6.50
CA PRO A 12 23.54 -38.53 -5.16
C PRO A 12 23.19 -39.99 -4.79
N SER A 13 22.73 -40.25 -3.56
CA SER A 13 22.04 -41.51 -3.21
C SER A 13 21.02 -41.31 -2.08
N GLU A 14 19.84 -41.89 -2.32
CA GLU A 14 18.65 -42.00 -1.48
C GLU A 14 18.86 -43.01 -0.34
N ASP A 15 18.21 -42.81 0.82
CA ASP A 15 17.36 -43.83 1.45
C ASP A 15 16.80 -43.40 2.82
N ALA A 16 15.63 -43.99 3.12
CA ALA A 16 15.15 -44.39 4.46
C ALA A 16 14.14 -43.51 5.24
N LEU A 17 12.88 -43.98 5.14
CA LEU A 17 11.97 -44.38 6.24
C LEU A 17 10.85 -43.42 6.70
N ALA A 18 9.64 -43.97 6.57
CA ALA A 18 8.35 -43.47 7.01
C ALA A 18 8.13 -43.60 8.53
N ALA A 19 7.35 -42.68 9.11
CA ALA A 19 6.49 -42.96 10.26
C ALA A 19 5.36 -41.92 10.39
N ASP A 20 4.20 -42.47 10.73
CA ASP A 20 2.83 -41.96 10.89
C ASP A 20 2.64 -40.84 11.93
N GLY A 21 1.56 -40.04 11.79
CA GLY A 21 1.22 -38.97 12.74
C GLY A 21 0.10 -38.02 12.31
N SER A 22 -1.15 -38.50 12.35
CA SER A 22 -2.42 -37.77 12.25
C SER A 22 -2.52 -36.46 13.06
N SER A 23 -3.03 -35.37 12.46
CA SER A 23 -4.16 -34.59 13.01
C SER A 23 -4.62 -33.45 12.07
N ASP A 24 -5.93 -33.41 11.89
CA ASP A 24 -6.73 -32.40 11.19
C ASP A 24 -6.54 -30.97 11.73
N GLY A 25 -6.61 -29.97 10.84
CA GLY A 25 -6.94 -28.60 11.26
C GLY A 25 -6.52 -27.49 10.32
N ALA A 26 -7.45 -27.05 9.46
CA ALA A 26 -7.68 -25.66 9.02
C ALA A 26 -6.45 -24.82 8.60
N ALA A 27 -6.17 -24.70 7.29
CA ALA A 27 -6.70 -23.63 6.43
C ALA A 27 -6.15 -22.21 6.74
N LEU A 28 -5.41 -21.65 5.76
CA LEU A 28 -5.09 -20.23 5.50
C LEU A 28 -3.79 -19.63 6.12
N GLU A 29 -2.61 -20.11 5.72
CA GLU A 29 -1.32 -19.38 5.91
C GLU A 29 -0.35 -19.59 4.73
N ILE A 30 -0.64 -19.07 3.51
CA ILE A 30 0.34 -19.16 2.38
C ILE A 30 0.29 -17.92 1.45
N ASN A 31 0.21 -16.69 1.96
CA ASN A 31 0.28 -15.51 1.06
C ASN A 31 1.10 -14.31 1.56
N THR A 32 1.53 -14.26 2.81
CA THR A 32 2.30 -13.10 3.33
C THR A 32 3.79 -13.19 2.94
N ASP A 33 4.41 -14.35 3.10
CA ASP A 33 5.87 -14.54 2.88
C ASP A 33 6.30 -14.25 1.43
N ASN A 34 5.44 -14.58 0.45
CA ASN A 34 5.72 -14.29 -0.95
C ASN A 34 5.64 -12.79 -1.28
N THR A 35 4.86 -12.01 -0.54
CA THR A 35 4.75 -10.55 -0.80
C THR A 35 5.91 -9.77 -0.18
N GLU A 36 6.36 -10.17 1.00
CA GLU A 36 7.53 -9.58 1.66
C GLU A 36 8.82 -9.87 0.89
N THR A 37 8.99 -11.09 0.38
CA THR A 37 10.17 -11.44 -0.43
C THR A 37 10.23 -10.67 -1.75
N VAL A 38 9.08 -10.47 -2.43
CA VAL A 38 9.01 -9.69 -3.67
C VAL A 38 9.25 -8.20 -3.43
N THR A 39 8.69 -7.62 -2.36
CA THR A 39 8.92 -6.21 -1.99
C THR A 39 10.38 -5.96 -1.62
N ASN A 40 10.99 -6.83 -0.80
CA ASN A 40 12.41 -6.78 -0.45
C ASN A 40 13.32 -6.90 -1.69
N SER A 41 13.03 -7.83 -2.62
CA SER A 41 13.77 -7.97 -3.88
C SER A 41 13.69 -6.72 -4.75
N ARG A 42 12.51 -6.10 -4.80
CA ARG A 42 12.29 -4.84 -5.53
C ARG A 42 13.01 -3.67 -4.87
N LEU A 43 12.99 -3.59 -3.55
CA LEU A 43 13.71 -2.57 -2.77
C LEU A 43 15.23 -2.67 -3.01
N ALA A 44 15.78 -3.89 -2.94
CA ALA A 44 17.18 -4.16 -3.25
C ALA A 44 17.55 -3.78 -4.69
N SER A 45 16.65 -4.05 -5.65
CA SER A 45 16.84 -3.66 -7.05
C SER A 45 16.87 -2.13 -7.24
N LEU A 46 15.98 -1.41 -6.53
CA LEU A 46 15.96 0.07 -6.55
C LEU A 46 17.21 0.67 -5.92
N GLN A 47 17.70 0.10 -4.80
CA GLN A 47 18.95 0.52 -4.17
C GLN A 47 20.15 0.30 -5.11
N LYS A 48 20.22 -0.85 -5.78
CA LYS A 48 21.25 -1.13 -6.78
C LYS A 48 21.21 -0.14 -7.94
N GLU A 49 20.02 0.26 -8.40
CA GLU A 49 19.87 1.25 -9.47
C GLU A 49 20.26 2.66 -8.98
N LEU A 50 19.93 3.01 -7.73
CA LEU A 50 20.38 4.26 -7.09
C LEU A 50 21.90 4.32 -7.00
N ASP A 51 22.58 3.24 -6.61
CA ASP A 51 24.04 3.19 -6.51
C ASP A 51 24.71 3.36 -7.88
N LYS A 52 24.16 2.75 -8.94
CA LYS A 52 24.64 2.98 -10.31
C LYS A 52 24.49 4.45 -10.69
N GLU A 53 23.32 5.04 -10.43
CA GLU A 53 23.05 6.42 -10.83
C GLU A 53 23.91 7.42 -10.05
N MET A 54 24.19 7.16 -8.77
CA MET A 54 25.14 7.94 -7.98
C MET A 54 26.55 7.89 -8.59
N LYS A 55 27.00 6.73 -9.07
CA LYS A 55 28.28 6.59 -9.78
C LYS A 55 28.30 7.36 -11.11
N VAL A 56 27.18 7.37 -11.85
CA VAL A 56 27.03 8.18 -13.08
C VAL A 56 27.17 9.67 -12.75
N LYS A 57 26.42 10.15 -11.75
CA LYS A 57 26.51 11.54 -11.27
C LYS A 57 27.94 11.90 -10.85
N ASP A 58 28.60 11.07 -10.03
CA ASP A 58 29.98 11.32 -9.59
C ASP A 58 30.97 11.34 -10.76
N GLY A 59 30.79 10.44 -11.74
CA GLY A 59 31.60 10.38 -12.96
C GLY A 59 31.45 11.66 -13.79
N LEU A 60 30.22 12.14 -13.98
CA LEU A 60 29.93 13.39 -14.70
C LEU A 60 30.43 14.63 -13.96
N GLU A 61 30.32 14.67 -12.63
CA GLU A 61 30.87 15.76 -11.80
C GLU A 61 32.40 15.82 -11.90
N ARG A 62 33.09 14.67 -11.82
CA ARG A 62 34.54 14.59 -12.04
C ARG A 62 34.93 15.00 -13.45
N PHE A 63 34.19 14.54 -14.45
CA PHE A 63 34.45 14.87 -15.85
C PHE A 63 34.32 16.39 -16.11
N LEU A 64 33.27 17.01 -15.57
CA LEU A 64 33.07 18.45 -15.67
C LEU A 64 34.13 19.25 -14.88
N ALA A 65 34.65 18.71 -13.77
CA ALA A 65 35.72 19.34 -12.99
C ALA A 65 37.07 19.39 -13.71
N ILE A 66 37.36 18.44 -14.60
CA ILE A 66 38.60 18.46 -15.42
C ILE A 66 38.63 19.69 -16.34
N GLY A 67 37.47 20.11 -16.87
CA GLY A 67 37.31 21.36 -17.63
C GLY A 67 38.00 21.43 -19.00
N GLN A 68 38.86 20.49 -19.37
CA GLN A 68 39.67 20.51 -20.61
C GLN A 68 38.94 19.93 -21.85
N THR A 69 37.63 19.77 -21.80
CA THR A 69 36.84 19.10 -22.85
C THR A 69 36.18 20.11 -23.79
N SER A 70 35.82 19.67 -25.00
CA SER A 70 35.17 20.55 -25.98
C SER A 70 33.84 21.09 -25.45
N ARG A 71 33.45 22.30 -25.85
CA ARG A 71 32.19 22.94 -25.40
C ARG A 71 30.97 22.02 -25.58
N LYS A 72 30.88 21.32 -26.73
CA LYS A 72 29.80 20.37 -27.02
C LYS A 72 29.75 19.23 -26.00
N LEU A 73 30.89 18.66 -25.63
CA LEU A 73 30.97 17.56 -24.69
C LEU A 73 30.66 18.01 -23.25
N GLN A 74 31.02 19.24 -22.89
CA GLN A 74 30.63 19.83 -21.60
C GLN A 74 29.10 20.05 -21.51
N GLU A 75 28.48 20.54 -22.58
CA GLU A 75 27.03 20.76 -22.61
C GLU A 75 26.25 19.45 -22.51
N GLU A 76 26.67 18.42 -23.26
CA GLU A 76 26.13 17.07 -23.18
C GLU A 76 26.28 16.49 -21.76
N SER A 77 27.45 16.63 -21.14
CA SER A 77 27.69 16.16 -19.77
C SER A 77 26.86 16.90 -18.72
N LYS A 78 26.59 18.19 -18.92
CA LYS A 78 25.68 18.98 -18.07
C LYS A 78 24.23 18.50 -18.19
N SER A 79 23.78 18.19 -19.41
CA SER A 79 22.45 17.61 -19.65
C SER A 79 22.33 16.25 -18.95
N MET A 80 23.29 15.35 -19.17
CA MET A 80 23.30 14.04 -18.52
C MET A 80 23.37 14.15 -16.99
N LEU A 81 24.08 15.16 -16.45
CA LEU A 81 24.13 15.40 -15.01
C LEU A 81 22.77 15.84 -14.47
N PHE A 82 22.05 16.68 -15.21
CA PHE A 82 20.69 17.08 -14.86
C PHE A 82 19.75 15.87 -14.85
N ASP A 83 19.80 15.03 -15.89
CA ASP A 83 19.00 13.81 -15.98
C ASP A 83 19.34 12.82 -14.86
N SER A 84 20.62 12.63 -14.56
CA SER A 84 21.10 11.76 -13.49
C SER A 84 20.59 12.23 -12.12
N LYS A 85 20.62 13.55 -11.84
CA LYS A 85 20.06 14.13 -10.61
C LYS A 85 18.56 13.93 -10.50
N ALA A 86 17.82 14.10 -11.60
CA ALA A 86 16.38 13.83 -11.64
C ALA A 86 16.08 12.35 -11.37
N LYS A 87 16.85 11.44 -11.96
CA LYS A 87 16.70 9.98 -11.76
C LYS A 87 17.05 9.57 -10.31
N ILE A 88 18.07 10.16 -9.69
CA ILE A 88 18.39 9.97 -8.26
C ILE A 88 17.20 10.40 -7.40
N ALA A 89 16.61 11.56 -7.66
CA ALA A 89 15.45 12.04 -6.91
C ALA A 89 14.24 11.09 -7.04
N LEU A 90 13.97 10.61 -8.26
CA LEU A 90 12.92 9.63 -8.53
C LEU A 90 13.16 8.32 -7.80
N LEU A 91 14.37 7.77 -7.84
CA LEU A 91 14.73 6.52 -7.17
C LEU A 91 14.63 6.64 -5.65
N ARG A 92 15.12 7.74 -5.08
CA ARG A 92 14.97 8.03 -3.64
C ARG A 92 13.50 8.09 -3.23
N MET A 93 12.67 8.78 -4.01
CA MET A 93 11.22 8.85 -3.77
C MET A 93 10.57 7.46 -3.84
N GLN A 94 10.96 6.61 -4.79
CA GLN A 94 10.43 5.25 -4.92
C GLN A 94 10.84 4.36 -3.73
N ILE A 95 12.10 4.43 -3.30
CA ILE A 95 12.62 3.71 -2.13
C ILE A 95 11.87 4.15 -0.88
N GLU A 96 11.76 5.46 -0.63
CA GLU A 96 11.04 6.00 0.53
C GLU A 96 9.56 5.58 0.51
N LYS A 97 8.90 5.62 -0.66
CA LYS A 97 7.53 5.15 -0.82
C LYS A 97 7.39 3.67 -0.47
N MET A 98 8.34 2.83 -0.87
CA MET A 98 8.33 1.39 -0.62
C MET A 98 8.62 1.05 0.85
N GLN A 99 9.63 1.69 1.44
CA GLN A 99 9.95 1.55 2.87
C GLN A 99 8.81 2.04 3.76
N ARG A 100 8.09 3.09 3.34
CA ARG A 100 6.85 3.50 4.01
C ARG A 100 5.76 2.44 3.86
N GLN A 101 5.62 1.80 2.69
CA GLN A 101 4.63 0.76 2.48
C GLN A 101 4.92 -0.51 3.31
N GLU A 102 6.19 -0.88 3.48
CA GLU A 102 6.60 -2.02 4.35
C GLU A 102 6.38 -1.71 5.84
N GLN A 103 6.68 -0.49 6.30
CA GLN A 103 6.43 -0.08 7.69
C GLN A 103 4.94 0.05 8.04
N VAL A 104 4.08 0.33 7.04
CA VAL A 104 2.63 0.45 7.22
C VAL A 104 1.96 -0.89 7.60
N GLY A 105 2.62 -2.03 7.35
CA GLY A 105 2.12 -3.34 7.80
C GLY A 105 2.20 -3.60 9.31
N ALA A 106 3.05 -2.87 10.05
CA ALA A 106 3.41 -3.22 11.43
C ALA A 106 3.02 -2.21 12.52
N GLY A 107 2.55 -1.00 12.17
CA GLY A 107 2.40 0.05 13.18
C GLY A 107 1.47 1.18 12.78
N LEU A 108 0.23 1.09 13.25
CA LEU A 108 -0.68 2.21 13.41
C LEU A 108 0.09 3.43 13.95
N SER A 109 -0.09 4.61 13.32
CA SER A 109 0.28 5.95 13.81
C SER A 109 1.52 6.60 13.15
N GLY A 110 1.32 7.27 12.01
CA GLY A 110 2.26 8.32 11.58
C GLY A 110 2.29 8.69 10.10
N LYS A 111 1.24 9.32 9.57
CA LYS A 111 1.25 10.11 8.32
C LYS A 111 1.83 9.41 7.07
N THR A 112 1.22 8.31 6.64
CA THR A 112 1.46 7.74 5.29
C THR A 112 0.26 8.02 4.38
N ILE A 113 0.52 8.10 3.07
CA ILE A 113 -0.54 8.31 2.07
C ILE A 113 -1.41 7.04 2.09
N PRO A 114 -2.70 7.12 2.45
CA PRO A 114 -3.58 5.97 2.49
C PRO A 114 -3.69 5.34 1.10
N THR A 115 -3.68 4.02 1.01
CA THR A 115 -4.00 3.30 -0.22
C THR A 115 -5.41 3.64 -0.67
N LYS A 116 -5.70 3.49 -1.97
CA LYS A 116 -7.06 3.75 -2.49
C LYS A 116 -8.13 2.94 -1.74
N ALA A 117 -7.81 1.71 -1.33
CA ALA A 117 -8.71 0.87 -0.55
C ALA A 117 -8.94 1.45 0.86
N GLU A 118 -7.86 1.82 1.58
CA GLU A 118 -7.96 2.45 2.90
C GLU A 118 -8.74 3.76 2.84
N MET A 119 -8.50 4.61 1.85
CA MET A 119 -9.26 5.85 1.65
C MET A 119 -10.77 5.58 1.50
N ILE A 120 -11.13 4.52 0.78
CA ILE A 120 -12.54 4.15 0.60
C ILE A 120 -13.11 3.59 1.90
N VAL A 121 -12.37 2.74 2.62
CA VAL A 121 -12.79 2.21 3.92
C VAL A 121 -12.98 3.35 4.92
N ASP A 122 -12.06 4.30 5.00
CA ASP A 122 -12.15 5.47 5.87
C ASP A 122 -13.35 6.35 5.53
N ASP A 123 -13.60 6.62 4.25
CA ASP A 123 -14.79 7.35 3.79
C ASP A 123 -16.08 6.59 4.15
N LEU A 124 -16.11 5.26 3.95
CA LEU A 124 -17.26 4.43 4.32
C LEU A 124 -17.50 4.42 5.83
N LEU A 125 -16.44 4.32 6.65
CA LEU A 125 -16.54 4.39 8.11
C LEU A 125 -17.02 5.77 8.58
N PHE A 126 -16.54 6.84 7.95
CA PHE A 126 -17.01 8.19 8.21
C PHE A 126 -18.50 8.34 7.89
N ARG A 127 -18.94 7.85 6.72
CA ARG A 127 -20.36 7.83 6.32
C ARG A 127 -21.20 6.97 7.27
N LEU A 128 -20.69 5.81 7.69
CA LEU A 128 -21.36 4.93 8.65
C LEU A 128 -21.64 5.67 9.96
N ARG A 129 -20.63 6.35 10.52
CA ARG A 129 -20.77 7.11 11.77
C ARG A 129 -21.74 8.27 11.61
N LYS A 130 -21.63 9.03 10.52
CA LYS A 130 -22.53 10.13 10.19
C LYS A 130 -23.98 9.64 10.10
N GLU A 131 -24.22 8.58 9.34
CA GLU A 131 -25.56 8.04 9.13
C GLU A 131 -26.14 7.42 10.40
N ALA A 132 -25.31 6.77 11.23
CA ALA A 132 -25.75 6.25 12.53
C ALA A 132 -26.25 7.36 13.45
N ALA A 133 -25.58 8.51 13.46
CA ALA A 133 -26.01 9.69 14.19
C ALA A 133 -27.33 10.27 13.64
N ILE A 134 -27.53 10.25 12.31
CA ILE A 134 -28.80 10.67 11.69
C ILE A 134 -29.94 9.72 12.10
N ALA A 135 -29.73 8.40 12.00
CA ALA A 135 -30.71 7.40 12.40
C ALA A 135 -31.07 7.53 13.90
N GLU A 136 -30.09 7.82 14.75
CA GLU A 136 -30.32 8.10 16.18
C GLU A 136 -31.11 9.39 16.39
N GLY A 137 -30.80 10.45 15.64
CA GLY A 137 -31.56 11.70 15.62
C GLY A 137 -33.03 11.50 15.26
N ALA A 138 -33.31 10.69 14.22
CA ALA A 138 -34.66 10.33 13.81
C ALA A 138 -35.41 9.57 14.92
N ARG A 139 -34.77 8.55 15.53
CA ARG A 139 -35.34 7.82 16.67
C ARG A 139 -35.63 8.74 17.86
N ASN A 140 -34.74 9.70 18.12
CA ASN A 140 -34.95 10.68 19.18
C ASN A 140 -36.14 11.60 18.87
N MET A 141 -36.28 12.03 17.62
CA MET A 141 -37.41 12.85 17.17
C MET A 141 -38.74 12.10 17.29
N ILE A 142 -38.81 10.83 16.87
CA ILE A 142 -40.01 9.99 17.02
C ILE A 142 -40.41 9.86 18.49
N ARG A 143 -39.44 9.67 19.39
CA ARG A 143 -39.69 9.60 20.84
C ARG A 143 -40.25 10.91 21.39
N ILE A 144 -39.69 12.06 20.97
CA ILE A 144 -40.16 13.38 21.40
C ILE A 144 -41.57 13.63 20.86
N LEU A 145 -41.79 13.46 19.56
CA LEU A 145 -43.07 13.73 18.91
C LEU A 145 -44.18 12.78 19.39
N SER A 146 -43.87 11.52 19.70
CA SER A 146 -44.87 10.58 20.24
C SER A 146 -45.29 10.91 21.68
N SER A 147 -44.42 11.58 22.47
CA SER A 147 -44.74 12.03 23.83
C SER A 147 -45.51 13.37 23.90
N GLN A 148 -45.56 14.12 22.81
CA GLN A 148 -46.22 15.42 22.77
C GLN A 148 -47.74 15.31 22.63
N ARG A 149 -48.49 15.98 23.51
CA ARG A 149 -49.97 15.99 23.48
C ARG A 149 -50.58 16.64 22.24
N LYS A 150 -49.80 17.42 21.50
CA LYS A 150 -50.19 18.12 20.25
C LYS A 150 -49.12 17.91 19.18
N SER A 151 -48.76 16.66 18.88
CA SER A 151 -47.81 16.38 17.81
C SER A 151 -48.45 16.58 16.44
N ASP A 152 -47.71 17.22 15.53
CA ASP A 152 -48.07 17.30 14.13
C ASP A 152 -47.83 15.92 13.49
N GLY A 153 -48.92 15.27 13.05
CA GLY A 153 -48.85 13.97 12.39
C GLY A 153 -47.93 13.99 11.16
N LYS A 154 -47.75 15.14 10.49
CA LYS A 154 -46.81 15.29 9.39
C LYS A 154 -45.36 15.20 9.87
N SER A 155 -45.01 15.87 10.97
CA SER A 155 -43.65 15.80 11.53
C SER A 155 -43.32 14.39 12.01
N LEU A 156 -44.28 13.70 12.61
CA LEU A 156 -44.10 12.32 13.06
C LEU A 156 -43.90 11.36 11.87
N SER A 157 -44.70 11.50 10.81
CA SER A 157 -44.51 10.76 9.55
C SER A 157 -43.12 11.01 8.95
N GLN A 158 -42.69 12.26 8.86
CA GLN A 158 -41.35 12.61 8.34
C GLN A 158 -40.22 12.00 9.17
N ALA A 159 -40.38 11.93 10.49
CA ALA A 159 -39.38 11.31 11.36
C ALA A 159 -39.28 9.80 11.12
N PHE A 160 -40.40 9.12 10.88
CA PHE A 160 -40.43 7.71 10.49
C PHE A 160 -39.80 7.47 9.12
N ASP A 161 -40.13 8.29 8.13
CA ASP A 161 -39.53 8.20 6.79
C ASP A 161 -38.01 8.40 6.85
N ASN A 162 -37.56 9.38 7.65
CA ASN A 162 -36.13 9.65 7.85
C ASN A 162 -35.42 8.48 8.56
N GLN A 163 -36.06 7.88 9.57
CA GLN A 163 -35.53 6.69 10.24
C GLN A 163 -35.35 5.54 9.23
N MET A 164 -36.39 5.23 8.45
CA MET A 164 -36.37 4.15 7.46
C MET A 164 -35.27 4.35 6.41
N GLN A 165 -35.18 5.55 5.84
CA GLN A 165 -34.14 5.90 4.86
C GLN A 165 -32.73 5.81 5.43
N SER A 166 -32.54 6.25 6.68
CA SER A 166 -31.22 6.20 7.33
C SER A 166 -30.80 4.77 7.64
N GLU A 167 -31.74 3.90 8.01
CA GLU A 167 -31.50 2.47 8.25
C GLU A 167 -31.13 1.73 6.96
N GLU A 168 -31.86 1.95 5.87
CA GLU A 168 -31.52 1.40 4.54
C GLU A 168 -30.10 1.80 4.12
N LYS A 169 -29.74 3.06 4.30
CA LYS A 169 -28.41 3.56 3.94
C LYS A 169 -27.31 2.99 4.83
N LEU A 170 -27.57 2.79 6.12
CA LEU A 170 -26.64 2.09 7.02
C LEU A 170 -26.35 0.68 6.51
N ASP A 171 -27.37 -0.05 6.05
CA ASP A 171 -27.21 -1.40 5.52
C ASP A 171 -26.40 -1.42 4.23
N LEU A 172 -26.64 -0.47 3.33
CA LEU A 172 -25.81 -0.30 2.13
C LEU A 172 -24.34 0.00 2.46
N ILE A 173 -24.08 0.85 3.45
CA ILE A 173 -22.71 1.18 3.89
C ILE A 173 -22.05 -0.04 4.54
N ARG A 174 -22.78 -0.81 5.36
CA ARG A 174 -22.28 -2.06 5.96
C ARG A 174 -21.94 -3.10 4.89
N LEU A 175 -22.79 -3.25 3.88
CA LEU A 175 -22.54 -4.14 2.75
C LEU A 175 -21.31 -3.68 1.94
N ALA A 176 -21.16 -2.37 1.73
CA ALA A 176 -19.98 -1.83 1.07
C ALA A 176 -18.70 -2.10 1.88
N LEU A 177 -18.72 -1.90 3.20
CA LEU A 177 -17.60 -2.21 4.10
C LEU A 177 -17.25 -3.71 4.09
N ALA A 178 -18.25 -4.59 4.01
CA ALA A 178 -18.02 -6.03 3.95
C ALA A 178 -17.25 -6.47 2.69
N LYS A 179 -17.24 -5.66 1.62
CA LYS A 179 -16.43 -5.92 0.42
C LYS A 179 -14.92 -5.65 0.62
N TYR A 180 -14.55 -4.98 1.71
CA TYR A 180 -13.16 -4.63 2.04
C TYR A 180 -12.62 -5.40 3.25
N ARG A 181 -13.37 -6.41 3.74
CA ARG A 181 -12.90 -7.38 4.73
C ARG A 181 -12.42 -8.63 4.03
#